data_AF-A0A7V9Q7J8-F1
#
_entry.id   AF-A0A7V9Q7J8-F1
#
_cell.length_a   1.000
_cell.length_b   1.000
_cell.length_c   1.000
_cell.angle_alpha   90.00
_cell.angle_beta   90.00
_cell.angle_gamma   90.00
#
_symmetry.space_group_name_H-M   'P 1'
#
loop_
_entity.id
_entity.type
_entity.pdbx_description
1 polymer ?
#
loop_
_entity_poly.entity_id
_entity_poly.type
_entity_poly.pdbx_seq_one_letter_code
_entity_poly.pdbx_strand_id
1 'polypeptide(L)'
;MIKTGKYFGGFVAFRAACLFIVLLPVLTSIAEAQQTGSVSVGTMSTPPGTFVIRNARIVTVSGADVDNGTLVIRNGRIEAVGAGDVTAPAGAQEIDARGLIVYPGMMD
;
A
#
# COMPACT_ATOMS: atom_id res chain seq x y z
N MET A 1 -58.80 -6.27 -28.54
CA MET A 1 -57.49 -5.71 -28.14
C MET A 1 -57.44 -5.59 -26.62
N ILE A 2 -56.55 -6.36 -25.97
CA ILE A 2 -55.90 -6.20 -24.64
C ILE A 2 -56.82 -5.90 -23.42
N LYS A 3 -57.27 -6.85 -22.59
CA LYS A 3 -56.64 -7.80 -21.62
C LYS A 3 -55.83 -7.12 -20.49
N THR A 4 -56.33 -7.18 -19.24
CA THR A 4 -55.67 -7.68 -18.00
C THR A 4 -56.40 -7.16 -16.76
N GLY A 5 -56.97 -8.07 -15.97
CA GLY A 5 -57.58 -7.78 -14.68
C GLY A 5 -57.15 -8.81 -13.63
N LYS A 6 -56.88 -8.31 -12.42
CA LYS A 6 -56.89 -8.99 -11.12
C LYS A 6 -55.82 -10.05 -10.86
N TYR A 7 -54.76 -9.64 -10.13
CA TYR A 7 -53.94 -10.54 -9.33
C TYR A 7 -54.60 -10.74 -7.96
N PHE A 8 -54.96 -11.98 -7.68
CA PHE A 8 -55.59 -12.51 -6.49
C PHE A 8 -54.64 -13.59 -5.94
N GLY A 9 -54.36 -13.59 -4.63
CA GLY A 9 -53.90 -14.81 -3.95
C GLY A 9 -52.58 -14.73 -3.19
N GLY A 10 -52.67 -14.95 -1.88
CA GLY A 10 -52.11 -16.21 -1.35
C GLY A 10 -50.78 -16.17 -0.61
N PHE A 11 -50.24 -15.01 -0.25
CA PHE A 11 -48.94 -14.88 0.45
C PHE A 11 -48.87 -15.45 1.88
N VAL A 12 -49.88 -16.21 2.36
CA VAL A 12 -49.96 -16.71 3.75
C VAL A 12 -50.01 -18.25 3.85
N ALA A 13 -49.85 -18.99 2.74
CA ALA A 13 -50.01 -20.46 2.74
C ALA A 13 -48.73 -21.29 2.48
N PHE A 14 -47.53 -20.70 2.59
CA PHE A 14 -46.26 -21.45 2.36
C PHE A 14 -45.44 -21.70 3.63
N ARG A 15 -45.99 -21.37 4.82
CA ARG A 15 -45.27 -21.51 6.11
C ARG A 15 -45.44 -22.87 6.82
N ALA A 16 -46.14 -23.85 6.24
CA ALA A 16 -46.63 -24.99 7.03
C ALA A 16 -46.45 -26.40 6.43
N ALA A 17 -45.88 -26.58 5.24
CA ALA A 17 -45.86 -27.91 4.63
C ALA A 17 -44.56 -28.20 3.90
N CYS A 18 -43.51 -28.56 4.64
CA CYS A 18 -42.39 -29.38 4.17
C CYS A 18 -41.55 -29.90 5.36
N LEU A 19 -42.22 -30.32 6.45
CA LEU A 19 -41.62 -31.11 7.55
C LEU A 19 -41.53 -32.60 7.18
N PHE A 20 -41.21 -32.91 5.92
CA PHE A 20 -41.06 -34.28 5.42
C PHE A 20 -40.09 -34.21 4.24
N ILE A 21 -39.21 -35.21 4.10
CA ILE A 21 -38.02 -35.25 3.23
C ILE A 21 -36.74 -34.79 3.95
N VAL A 22 -36.53 -35.32 5.16
CA VAL A 22 -35.20 -35.68 5.65
C VAL A 22 -34.95 -37.12 5.20
N LEU A 23 -34.51 -37.33 3.94
CA LEU A 23 -33.89 -38.59 3.52
C LEU A 23 -33.21 -38.46 2.14
N LEU A 24 -31.89 -38.65 2.13
CA LEU A 24 -31.05 -39.03 0.98
C LEU A 24 -30.60 -37.92 0.00
N PRO A 25 -29.38 -38.04 -0.53
CA PRO A 25 -28.33 -37.03 -0.41
C PRO A 25 -27.92 -36.48 -1.77
N VAL A 26 -27.60 -35.19 -1.85
CA VAL A 26 -27.03 -34.62 -3.09
C VAL A 26 -25.90 -33.66 -2.74
N LEU A 27 -24.73 -34.23 -2.45
CA LEU A 27 -23.53 -34.14 -3.32
C LEU A 27 -23.29 -32.87 -4.15
N THR A 28 -23.73 -31.69 -3.74
CA THR A 28 -23.47 -30.44 -4.47
C THR A 28 -22.39 -29.64 -3.76
N SER A 29 -21.15 -30.01 -4.11
CA SER A 29 -19.96 -29.16 -4.17
C SER A 29 -19.72 -28.16 -3.03
N ILE A 30 -19.01 -28.62 -2.00
CA ILE A 30 -17.94 -27.80 -1.43
C ILE A 30 -16.74 -27.91 -2.37
N ALA A 31 -16.78 -27.16 -3.47
CA ALA A 31 -15.58 -26.77 -4.18
C ALA A 31 -14.97 -25.62 -3.38
N GLU A 32 -14.18 -25.94 -2.36
CA GLU A 32 -13.27 -24.97 -1.75
C GLU A 32 -12.15 -24.67 -2.75
N ALA A 33 -12.48 -23.90 -3.79
CA ALA A 33 -11.49 -23.12 -4.49
C ALA A 33 -11.16 -21.93 -3.57
N GLN A 34 -10.38 -22.18 -2.50
CA GLN A 34 -9.78 -21.08 -1.75
C GLN A 34 -8.73 -20.45 -2.65
N GLN A 35 -9.22 -19.47 -3.41
CA GLN A 35 -8.57 -18.26 -3.86
C GLN A 35 -7.05 -18.32 -3.72
N THR A 36 -6.40 -18.79 -4.79
CA THR A 36 -5.01 -18.47 -5.06
C THR A 36 -4.92 -16.95 -5.01
N GLY A 37 -4.53 -16.42 -3.86
CA GLY A 37 -4.21 -15.02 -3.69
C GLY A 37 -3.06 -14.73 -4.65
N SER A 38 -3.37 -14.24 -5.84
CA SER A 38 -2.39 -13.57 -6.66
C SER A 38 -1.92 -12.40 -5.79
N VAL A 39 -0.75 -12.57 -5.16
CA VAL A 39 -0.01 -11.43 -4.65
C VAL A 39 0.32 -10.63 -5.89
N SER A 40 -0.54 -9.68 -6.20
CA SER A 40 -0.18 -8.57 -7.06
C SER A 40 0.93 -7.89 -6.31
N VAL A 41 2.17 -8.28 -6.61
CA VAL A 41 3.33 -7.41 -6.42
C VAL A 41 3.08 -6.25 -7.37
N GLY A 42 2.15 -5.38 -6.97
CA GLY A 42 2.10 -4.05 -7.52
C GLY A 42 3.49 -3.52 -7.28
N THR A 43 4.20 -3.21 -8.36
CA THR A 43 5.33 -2.31 -8.27
C THR A 43 4.76 -1.07 -7.61
N MET A 44 4.93 -0.95 -6.30
CA MET A 44 4.62 0.28 -5.59
C MET A 44 5.60 1.28 -6.17
N SER A 45 5.18 1.96 -7.23
CA SER A 45 5.80 3.17 -7.71
C SER A 45 5.47 4.20 -6.63
N THR A 46 6.21 4.14 -5.53
CA THR A 46 6.21 5.18 -4.53
C THR A 46 6.54 6.46 -5.30
N PRO A 47 5.62 7.45 -5.32
CA PRO A 47 5.90 8.70 -6.00
C PRO A 47 7.25 9.22 -5.55
N PRO A 48 8.10 9.67 -6.48
CA PRO A 48 9.45 10.09 -6.14
C PRO A 48 9.38 11.18 -5.05
N GLY A 49 9.80 10.84 -3.84
CA GLY A 49 9.72 11.71 -2.67
C GLY A 49 10.80 12.78 -2.65
N THR A 50 10.58 13.81 -1.82
CA THR A 50 11.61 14.79 -1.47
C THR A 50 11.95 14.63 0.00
N PHE A 51 13.23 14.49 0.32
CA PHE A 51 13.74 14.25 1.67
C PHE A 51 14.87 15.23 1.99
N VAL A 52 14.96 15.62 3.26
CA VAL A 52 16.08 16.39 3.79
C VAL A 52 16.57 15.68 5.05
N ILE A 53 17.79 15.17 5.01
CA ILE A 53 18.45 14.56 6.17
C ILE A 53 19.34 15.62 6.80
N ARG A 54 19.14 15.94 8.07
CA ARG A 54 19.91 16.98 8.80
C ARG A 54 20.80 16.38 9.86
N ASN A 55 21.85 17.13 10.22
CA ASN A 55 22.71 16.89 11.38
C ASN A 55 23.46 15.55 11.35
N ALA A 56 23.67 14.97 10.16
CA ALA A 56 24.40 13.71 10.02
C ALA A 56 25.89 13.95 9.81
N ARG A 57 26.74 12.97 10.13
CA ARG A 57 28.03 12.86 9.45
C ARG A 57 27.80 12.20 8.09
N ILE A 58 28.14 12.86 6.99
CA ILE A 58 27.91 12.36 5.64
C ILE A 58 29.24 11.89 5.07
N VAL A 59 29.33 10.60 4.79
CA VAL A 59 30.48 10.01 4.12
C VAL A 59 30.29 10.09 2.62
N THR A 60 31.26 10.71 1.94
CA THR A 60 31.21 10.90 0.49
C THR A 60 32.11 9.89 -0.21
N VAL A 61 31.72 9.47 -1.42
CA VAL A 61 32.60 8.60 -2.25
C VAL A 61 33.74 9.42 -2.85
N SER A 62 33.46 10.67 -3.19
CA SER A 62 34.42 11.62 -3.75
C SER A 62 34.39 12.92 -2.96
N GLY A 63 35.58 13.41 -2.61
CA GLY A 63 35.74 14.63 -1.81
C GLY A 63 35.93 14.34 -0.33
N ALA A 64 35.68 15.37 0.49
CA ALA A 64 35.79 15.29 1.93
C ALA A 64 34.43 14.93 2.55
N ASP A 65 34.48 14.19 3.65
CA ASP A 65 33.32 13.96 4.50
C ASP A 65 32.76 15.27 5.05
N VAL A 66 31.45 15.29 5.32
CA VAL A 66 30.75 16.45 5.86
C VAL A 66 30.26 16.14 7.27
N ASP A 67 30.85 16.78 8.27
CA ASP A 67 30.36 16.72 9.65
C ASP A 67 29.17 17.66 9.87
N ASN A 68 28.18 17.22 10.66
CA ASN A 68 26.93 17.96 10.92
C ASN A 68 26.28 18.48 9.62
N GLY A 69 26.27 17.63 8.59
CA GLY A 69 25.82 17.94 7.27
C GLY A 69 24.31 17.78 7.07
N THR A 70 23.85 18.42 6.00
CA THR A 70 22.50 18.28 5.46
C THR A 70 22.57 17.70 4.04
N LEU A 71 21.72 16.71 3.76
CA LEU A 71 21.58 16.03 2.48
C LEU A 71 20.15 16.24 1.94
N VAL A 72 20.03 16.85 0.76
CA VAL A 72 18.75 17.05 0.08
C VAL A 72 18.61 16.02 -1.04
N ILE A 73 17.52 15.26 -1.01
CA ILE A 73 17.19 14.25 -2.00
C ILE A 73 15.86 14.62 -2.64
N ARG A 74 15.80 14.70 -3.96
CA ARG A 74 14.57 14.91 -4.72
C ARG A 74 14.48 13.91 -5.83
N ASN A 75 13.35 13.21 -5.89
CA ASN A 75 13.07 12.22 -6.91
C ASN A 75 14.15 11.14 -7.07
N GLY A 76 14.65 10.64 -5.94
CA GLY A 76 15.69 9.62 -5.90
C GLY A 76 17.08 10.10 -6.33
N ARG A 77 17.28 11.40 -6.50
CA ARG A 77 18.61 12.00 -6.76
C ARG A 77 19.02 12.93 -5.64
N ILE A 78 20.32 12.99 -5.36
CA ILE A 78 20.89 13.98 -4.47
C ILE A 78 20.90 15.33 -5.20
N GLU A 79 20.21 16.32 -4.63
CA GLU A 79 20.14 17.69 -5.16
C GLU A 79 21.22 18.58 -4.51
N ALA A 80 21.52 18.36 -3.22
CA ALA A 80 22.53 19.12 -2.52
C ALA A 80 23.13 18.34 -1.33
N VAL A 81 24.39 18.60 -1.03
CA VAL A 81 25.12 18.15 0.16
C VAL A 81 25.90 19.34 0.71
N GLY A 82 25.84 19.60 2.00
CA GLY A 82 26.61 20.70 2.60
C GLY A 82 26.63 20.65 4.12
N ALA A 83 27.57 21.38 4.72
CA ALA A 83 27.65 21.54 6.18
C ALA A 83 26.53 22.46 6.69
N GLY A 84 26.00 22.18 7.88
CA GLY A 84 24.98 23.01 8.52
C GLY A 84 23.64 23.03 7.78
N ASP A 85 22.98 24.19 7.76
CA ASP A 85 21.64 24.34 7.18
C ASP A 85 21.69 24.58 5.67
N VAL A 86 21.34 23.54 4.90
CA VAL A 86 21.06 23.63 3.47
C VAL A 86 19.56 23.90 3.26
N THR A 87 19.22 24.73 2.28
CA THR A 87 17.84 25.07 1.95
C THR A 87 17.04 23.81 1.58
N ALA A 88 15.96 23.57 2.32
CA ALA A 88 15.03 22.48 2.08
C ALA A 88 13.98 22.88 1.03
N PRO A 89 13.71 22.04 0.01
CA PRO A 89 12.58 22.25 -0.88
C PRO A 89 11.24 22.18 -0.12
N ALA A 90 10.23 22.90 -0.59
CA ALA A 90 8.89 22.86 0.01
C ALA A 90 8.29 21.45 -0.07
N GLY A 91 7.67 20.99 1.03
CA GLY A 91 7.06 19.67 1.13
C GLY A 91 8.06 18.51 1.29
N ALA A 92 9.35 18.81 1.51
CA ALA A 92 10.32 17.77 1.83
C ALA A 92 10.03 17.14 3.19
N GLN A 93 10.16 15.82 3.27
CA GLN A 93 10.17 15.10 4.53
C GLN A 93 11.53 15.30 5.22
N GLU A 94 11.49 15.87 6.41
CA GLU A 94 12.71 16.07 7.21
C GLU A 94 13.04 14.85 8.06
N ILE A 95 14.32 14.49 8.10
CA ILE A 95 14.87 13.39 8.86
C ILE A 95 16.02 13.95 9.71
N ASP A 96 15.87 13.90 11.03
CA ASP A 96 16.91 14.32 11.96
C ASP A 96 17.85 13.15 12.26
N ALA A 97 19.10 13.27 11.85
CA ALA A 97 20.11 12.22 11.91
C ALA A 97 21.28 12.58 12.85
N ARG A 98 21.02 13.38 13.90
CA ARG A 98 22.01 13.70 14.95
C ARG A 98 22.65 12.43 15.50
N GLY A 99 23.99 12.39 15.50
CA GLY A 99 24.78 11.26 15.99
C GLY A 99 24.78 10.04 15.07
N LEU A 100 24.15 10.14 13.89
CA LEU A 100 24.15 9.09 12.88
C LEU A 100 25.10 9.43 11.72
N ILE A 101 25.44 8.39 10.94
CA ILE A 101 26.31 8.50 9.78
C ILE A 101 25.52 8.09 8.54
N VAL A 102 25.51 8.96 7.52
CA VAL A 102 24.97 8.66 6.20
C VAL A 102 26.10 8.10 5.34
N TYR A 103 25.94 6.87 4.88
CA TYR A 103 26.87 6.19 3.98
C TYR A 103 26.26 6.02 2.58
N PRO A 104 27.10 5.93 1.53
CA PRO A 104 26.68 5.42 0.24
C PRO A 104 26.07 4.02 0.36
N GLY A 105 25.15 3.69 -0.54
CA GLY A 105 24.59 2.34 -0.60
C GLY A 105 25.67 1.28 -0.87
N MET A 106 25.58 0.16 -0.17
CA MET A 106 26.47 -0.99 -0.38
C MET A 106 26.04 -1.77 -1.64
N MET A 107 27.01 -2.30 -2.39
CA MET A 107 26.79 -3.19 -3.54
C MET A 107 27.44 -4.55 -3.26
N ASP A 108 26.75 -5.64 -3.59
CA ASP A 108 27.24 -7.04 -3.57
C ASP A 108 26.79 -7.73 -4.85
#